data_AF-A0A932AMM5-F1
#
_entry.id   AF-A0A932AMM5-F1
#
_cell.length_a   1.000
_cell.length_b   1.000
_cell.length_c   1.000
_cell.angle_alpha   90.00
_cell.angle_beta   90.00
_cell.angle_gamma   90.00
#
_symmetry.space_group_name_H-M   'P 1'
#
loop_
_entity.id
_entity.type
_entity.pdbx_description
1 polymer ?
#
loop_
_entity_poly.entity_id
_entity_poly.type
_entity_poly.pdbx_seq_one_letter_code
_entity_poly.pdbx_strand_id
1 'polypeptide(L)'
;MVLSQKHRSSLYRTLSPMLGEEEAEALLSQFPARDLDEPVTKEFVRAEIATVRAELASLRSDVGADITALRGELGADIAALRGELASQVAGLRGELASEVAGLRGELASEVAGLRGELGSDIAGLRGELASLEARIGERLRQQTIWMAGSMVTAVGVAAGIATVLR
;
A
#
# COMPACT_ATOMS: atom_id res chain seq x y z
N MET A 1 29.85 -69.28 -1.76
CA MET A 1 31.02 -68.61 -2.37
C MET A 1 30.95 -68.90 -3.85
N VAL A 2 30.84 -67.89 -4.72
CA VAL A 2 30.54 -68.13 -6.15
C VAL A 2 31.83 -68.16 -6.97
N LEU A 3 31.97 -69.12 -7.87
CA LEU A 3 33.19 -69.38 -8.65
C LEU A 3 32.95 -68.99 -10.12
N SER A 4 33.92 -68.31 -10.74
CA SER A 4 33.89 -68.05 -12.19
C SER A 4 33.91 -69.38 -12.99
N GLN A 5 33.41 -69.39 -14.23
CA GLN A 5 33.44 -70.59 -15.09
C GLN A 5 34.85 -71.17 -15.26
N LYS A 6 35.89 -70.33 -15.36
CA LYS A 6 37.29 -70.79 -15.45
C LYS A 6 37.70 -71.58 -14.21
N HIS A 7 37.49 -71.01 -13.02
CA HIS A 7 37.76 -71.68 -11.75
C HIS A 7 36.92 -72.97 -11.57
N ARG A 8 35.66 -72.98 -12.03
CA ARG A 8 34.80 -74.18 -12.01
C ARG A 8 35.35 -75.31 -12.89
N SER A 9 35.80 -74.99 -14.10
CA SER A 9 36.40 -75.96 -15.03
C SER A 9 37.73 -76.52 -14.51
N SER A 10 38.52 -75.69 -13.82
CA SER A 10 39.77 -76.12 -13.18
C SER A 10 39.49 -77.06 -12.01
N LEU A 11 38.47 -76.78 -11.19
CA LEU A 11 38.09 -77.63 -10.07
C LEU A 11 37.54 -78.98 -10.55
N TYR A 12 36.73 -79.00 -11.61
CA TYR A 12 36.20 -80.24 -12.18
C TYR A 12 37.31 -81.19 -12.64
N ARG A 13 38.32 -80.68 -13.36
CA ARG A 13 39.47 -81.48 -13.83
C ARG A 13 40.30 -82.05 -12.69
N THR A 14 40.41 -81.35 -11.58
CA THR A 14 41.20 -81.80 -10.43
C THR A 14 40.42 -82.76 -9.55
N LEU A 15 39.10 -82.58 -9.40
CA LEU A 15 38.26 -83.38 -8.50
C LEU A 15 37.73 -84.66 -9.15
N SER A 16 37.50 -84.66 -10.47
CA SER A 16 37.01 -85.82 -11.23
C SER A 16 37.88 -87.09 -11.07
N PRO A 17 39.23 -87.03 -11.09
CA PRO A 17 40.06 -88.22 -10.88
C PRO A 17 40.05 -88.73 -9.43
N MET A 18 39.69 -87.90 -8.45
CA MET A 18 39.78 -88.23 -7.01
C MET A 18 38.46 -88.73 -6.43
N LEU A 19 37.34 -88.23 -6.94
CA LEU A 19 35.99 -88.48 -6.40
C LEU A 19 35.07 -89.13 -7.45
N GLY A 20 35.53 -89.30 -8.68
CA GLY A 20 34.66 -89.73 -9.78
C GLY A 20 33.83 -88.57 -10.34
N GLU A 21 33.37 -88.74 -11.57
CA GLU A 21 32.72 -87.68 -12.34
C GLU A 21 31.40 -87.23 -11.72
N GLU A 22 30.58 -88.17 -11.24
CA GLU A 22 29.26 -87.87 -10.67
C GLU A 22 29.35 -87.08 -9.35
N GLU A 23 30.30 -87.43 -8.49
CA GLU A 23 30.46 -86.78 -7.17
C GLU A 23 31.11 -85.41 -7.31
N ALA A 24 32.06 -85.26 -8.24
CA ALA A 24 32.64 -83.97 -8.59
C ALA A 24 31.57 -83.02 -9.18
N GLU A 25 30.65 -83.54 -9.99
CA GLU A 25 29.54 -82.77 -10.56
C GLU A 25 28.51 -82.39 -9.49
N ALA A 26 28.16 -83.32 -8.59
CA ALA A 26 27.28 -83.06 -7.46
C ALA A 26 27.85 -81.98 -6.51
N LEU A 27 29.16 -81.98 -6.26
CA LEU A 27 29.82 -80.94 -5.45
C LEU A 27 29.86 -79.58 -6.17
N LEU A 28 30.10 -79.56 -7.48
CA LEU A 28 30.06 -78.31 -8.26
C LEU A 28 28.65 -77.75 -8.43
N SER A 29 27.61 -78.57 -8.34
CA SER A 29 26.21 -78.12 -8.33
C SER A 29 25.89 -77.21 -7.12
N GLN A 30 26.58 -77.41 -6.00
CA GLN A 30 26.46 -76.57 -4.80
C GLN A 30 27.16 -75.20 -4.96
N PHE A 31 27.98 -75.04 -6.01
CA PHE A 31 28.67 -73.81 -6.36
C PHE A 31 28.33 -73.37 -7.79
N PRO A 32 27.10 -72.87 -8.03
CA PRO A 32 26.68 -72.43 -9.35
C PRO A 32 27.57 -71.29 -9.85
N ALA A 33 27.95 -71.33 -11.12
CA ALA A 33 28.67 -70.24 -11.75
C ALA A 33 27.73 -69.02 -11.84
N ARG A 34 28.16 -67.88 -11.30
CA ARG A 34 27.51 -66.60 -11.62
C ARG A 34 28.29 -65.99 -12.76
N ASP A 35 27.60 -65.68 -13.85
CA ASP A 35 28.11 -64.89 -14.96
C ASP A 35 28.32 -63.44 -14.48
N LEU A 36 29.37 -63.20 -13.68
CA LEU A 36 29.96 -61.87 -13.58
C LEU A 36 30.72 -61.49 -14.87
N ASP A 37 30.81 -62.46 -15.80
CA ASP A 37 31.40 -62.34 -17.13
C ASP A 37 30.33 -62.14 -18.22
N GLU A 38 29.06 -61.84 -17.92
CA GLU A 38 28.14 -61.38 -18.96
C GLU A 38 28.71 -60.06 -19.49
N PRO A 39 29.33 -60.05 -20.68
CA PRO A 39 30.07 -58.89 -21.12
C PRO A 39 29.05 -57.79 -21.34
N VAL A 40 29.26 -56.63 -20.71
CA VAL A 40 28.50 -55.42 -21.05
C VAL A 40 28.68 -55.21 -22.56
N THR A 41 27.63 -55.55 -23.31
CA THR A 41 27.69 -55.54 -24.77
C THR A 41 27.64 -54.10 -25.25
N LYS A 42 28.20 -53.84 -26.44
CA LYS A 42 28.13 -52.53 -27.07
C LYS A 42 26.67 -52.11 -27.29
N GLU A 43 25.81 -53.08 -27.52
CA GLU A 43 24.36 -52.97 -27.68
C GLU A 43 23.70 -52.51 -26.37
N PHE A 44 24.05 -53.12 -25.22
CA PHE A 44 23.55 -52.70 -23.92
C PHE A 44 23.92 -51.25 -23.60
N VAL A 45 25.19 -50.87 -23.79
CA VAL A 45 25.63 -49.48 -23.56
C VAL A 45 24.94 -48.51 -24.51
N ARG A 46 24.72 -48.89 -25.77
CA ARG A 46 23.96 -48.08 -26.72
C ARG A 46 22.50 -47.91 -26.31
N ALA A 47 21.87 -48.96 -25.77
CA ALA A 47 20.52 -48.90 -25.25
C ALA A 47 20.43 -47.95 -24.05
N GLU A 48 21.31 -48.08 -23.06
CA GLU A 48 21.35 -47.17 -21.91
C GLU A 48 21.62 -45.72 -22.31
N ILE A 49 22.55 -45.47 -23.24
CA ILE A 49 22.78 -44.12 -23.76
C ILE A 49 21.54 -43.58 -24.47
N ALA A 50 20.80 -44.42 -25.20
CA ALA A 50 19.55 -44.00 -25.84
C ALA A 50 18.48 -43.64 -24.80
N THR A 51 18.34 -44.44 -23.73
CA THR A 51 17.44 -44.16 -22.61
C THR A 51 17.79 -42.84 -21.93
N VAL A 52 19.04 -42.66 -21.52
CA VAL A 52 19.50 -41.41 -20.88
C VAL A 52 19.30 -40.19 -21.78
N ARG A 53 19.51 -40.33 -23.10
CA ARG A 53 19.23 -39.24 -24.06
C ARG A 53 17.74 -38.91 -24.15
N ALA A 54 16.88 -39.92 -24.08
CA ALA A 54 15.43 -39.72 -24.10
C ALA A 54 14.97 -39.02 -22.81
N GLU A 55 15.46 -39.46 -21.64
CA GLU A 55 15.19 -38.81 -20.36
C GLU A 55 15.68 -37.36 -20.33
N LEU A 56 16.89 -37.10 -20.84
CA LEU A 56 17.44 -35.74 -20.91
C LEU A 56 16.66 -34.85 -21.88
N ALA A 57 16.12 -35.40 -22.97
CA ALA A 57 15.23 -34.68 -23.87
C ALA A 57 13.88 -34.35 -23.20
N SER A 58 13.32 -35.29 -22.44
CA SER A 58 12.10 -35.07 -21.64
C SER A 58 12.32 -33.97 -20.61
N LEU A 59 13.37 -34.08 -19.79
CA LEU A 59 13.69 -33.10 -18.76
C LEU A 59 13.90 -31.70 -19.35
N ARG A 60 14.56 -31.60 -20.51
CA ARG A 60 14.73 -30.31 -21.21
C ARG A 60 13.39 -29.74 -21.67
N SER A 61 12.47 -30.58 -22.12
CA SER A 61 11.12 -30.17 -22.51
C SER A 61 10.34 -29.67 -21.29
N ASP A 62 10.37 -30.41 -20.19
CA ASP A 62 9.66 -30.08 -18.95
C ASP A 62 10.17 -28.76 -18.37
N VAL A 63 11.48 -28.58 -18.26
CA VAL A 63 12.09 -27.31 -17.83
C VAL A 63 11.72 -26.16 -18.77
N GLY A 64 11.63 -26.41 -20.08
CA GLY A 64 11.19 -25.42 -21.05
C GLY A 64 9.73 -24.99 -20.84
N ALA A 65 8.87 -25.94 -20.51
CA ALA A 65 7.47 -25.69 -20.18
C ALA A 65 7.34 -24.91 -18.88
N ASP A 66 8.06 -25.30 -17.82
CA ASP A 66 8.06 -24.62 -16.52
C ASP A 66 8.54 -23.17 -16.63
N ILE A 67 9.63 -22.92 -17.37
CA ILE A 67 10.12 -21.56 -17.63
C ILE A 67 9.05 -20.72 -18.35
N THR A 68 8.31 -21.32 -19.28
CA THR A 68 7.26 -20.61 -20.01
C THR A 68 6.07 -20.30 -19.12
N ALA A 69 5.66 -21.25 -18.27
CA ALA A 69 4.60 -21.08 -17.29
C ALA A 69 4.95 -19.97 -16.28
N LEU A 70 6.13 -20.03 -15.67
CA LEU A 70 6.61 -19.03 -14.71
C LEU A 70 6.71 -17.63 -15.33
N ARG A 71 7.12 -17.51 -16.59
CA ARG A 71 7.11 -16.22 -17.30
C ARG A 71 5.69 -15.69 -17.51
N GLY A 72 4.74 -16.57 -17.78
CA GLY A 72 3.32 -16.22 -17.88
C GLY A 72 2.76 -15.72 -16.56
N GLU A 73 3.00 -16.45 -15.48
CA GLU A 73 2.59 -16.09 -14.11
C GLU A 73 3.18 -14.74 -13.69
N LEU A 74 4.51 -14.57 -13.84
CA LEU A 74 5.19 -13.31 -13.51
C LEU A 74 4.64 -12.14 -14.35
N GLY A 75 4.32 -12.37 -15.62
CA GLY A 75 3.70 -11.38 -16.49
C GLY A 75 2.30 -10.96 -16.01
N ALA A 76 1.49 -11.93 -15.58
CA ALA A 76 0.16 -11.69 -15.01
C ALA A 76 0.24 -10.92 -13.69
N ASP A 77 1.14 -11.30 -12.79
CA ASP A 77 1.35 -10.62 -11.51
C ASP A 77 1.80 -9.16 -11.70
N ILE A 78 2.73 -8.92 -12.62
CA ILE A 78 3.17 -7.55 -12.97
C ILE A 78 2.00 -6.73 -13.51
N ALA A 79 1.15 -7.32 -14.36
CA ALA A 79 -0.02 -6.63 -14.90
C ALA A 79 -1.06 -6.31 -13.80
N ALA A 80 -1.30 -7.25 -12.88
CA ALA A 80 -2.19 -7.07 -11.75
C ALA A 80 -1.69 -5.95 -10.82
N LEU A 81 -0.41 -5.98 -10.43
CA LEU A 81 0.20 -4.95 -9.58
C LEU A 81 0.16 -3.56 -10.22
N ARG A 82 0.36 -3.46 -11.55
CA ARG A 82 0.22 -2.19 -12.27
C ARG A 82 -1.22 -1.68 -12.26
N GLY A 83 -2.19 -2.57 -12.43
CA GLY A 83 -3.62 -2.22 -12.34
C GLY A 83 -3.99 -1.72 -10.95
N GLU A 84 -3.55 -2.43 -9.91
CA GLU A 84 -3.78 -2.05 -8.52
C GLU A 84 -3.16 -0.69 -8.20
N LEU A 85 -1.89 -0.47 -8.57
CA LEU A 85 -1.21 0.81 -8.35
C LEU A 85 -1.91 1.95 -9.09
N ALA A 86 -2.36 1.74 -10.33
CA ALA A 86 -3.11 2.74 -11.07
C ALA A 86 -4.45 3.10 -10.38
N SER A 87 -5.15 2.10 -9.85
CA SER A 87 -6.38 2.31 -9.09
C SER A 87 -6.14 3.08 -7.79
N GLN A 88 -5.11 2.71 -7.02
CA GLN A 88 -4.75 3.40 -5.78
C GLN A 88 -4.39 4.87 -6.05
N VAL A 89 -3.59 5.13 -7.10
CA VAL A 89 -3.22 6.49 -7.49
C VAL A 89 -4.44 7.31 -7.93
N ALA A 90 -5.39 6.71 -8.65
CA ALA A 90 -6.63 7.37 -9.03
C ALA A 90 -7.50 7.68 -7.80
N GLY A 91 -7.60 6.74 -6.85
CA GLY A 91 -8.30 6.92 -5.58
C GLY A 91 -7.74 8.10 -4.77
N LEU A 92 -6.43 8.10 -4.52
CA LEU A 92 -5.75 9.16 -3.77
C LEU A 92 -5.92 10.54 -4.43
N ARG A 93 -5.92 10.62 -5.77
CA ARG A 93 -6.20 11.88 -6.48
C ARG A 93 -7.63 12.36 -6.28
N GLY A 94 -8.60 11.43 -6.26
CA GLY A 94 -10.00 11.74 -5.99
C GLY A 94 -10.20 12.25 -4.56
N GLU A 95 -9.61 11.57 -3.58
CA GLU A 95 -9.64 11.96 -2.16
C GLU A 95 -9.05 13.37 -1.97
N LEU A 96 -7.86 13.62 -2.51
CA LEU A 96 -7.21 14.94 -2.41
C LEU A 96 -8.04 16.05 -3.09
N ALA A 97 -8.65 15.77 -4.24
CA ALA A 97 -9.52 16.73 -4.91
C ALA A 97 -10.75 17.08 -4.06
N SER A 98 -11.35 16.08 -3.42
CA SER A 98 -12.49 16.26 -2.51
C SER A 98 -12.10 17.07 -1.27
N GLU A 99 -10.95 16.76 -0.66
CA GLU A 99 -10.45 17.48 0.52
C GLU A 99 -10.18 18.96 0.19
N VAL A 100 -9.51 19.24 -0.93
CA VAL A 100 -9.25 20.60 -1.38
C VAL A 100 -10.56 21.36 -1.67
N ALA A 101 -11.57 20.70 -2.23
CA ALA A 101 -12.88 21.32 -2.44
C ALA A 101 -13.59 21.62 -1.11
N GLY A 102 -13.51 20.70 -0.14
CA GLY A 102 -14.03 20.87 1.21
C GLY A 102 -13.41 22.09 1.91
N LEU A 103 -12.07 22.14 1.97
CA LEU A 103 -11.33 23.25 2.60
C LEU A 103 -11.65 24.61 1.96
N ARG A 104 -11.83 24.66 0.63
CA ARG A 104 -12.26 25.88 -0.07
C ARG A 104 -13.67 26.30 0.34
N GLY A 105 -14.58 25.36 0.51
CA GLY A 105 -15.94 25.61 0.99
C GLY A 105 -15.96 26.14 2.41
N GLU A 106 -15.20 25.50 3.31
CA GLU A 106 -15.04 25.92 4.70
C GLU A 106 -14.49 27.35 4.79
N LEU A 107 -13.40 27.63 4.08
CA LEU A 107 -12.80 28.97 4.05
C LEU A 107 -13.76 30.03 3.50
N ALA A 108 -14.53 29.70 2.45
CA ALA A 108 -15.52 30.62 1.90
C ALA A 108 -16.63 30.93 2.92
N SER A 109 -17.06 29.92 3.68
CA SER A 109 -18.05 30.07 4.75
C SER A 109 -17.52 30.92 5.90
N GLU A 110 -16.29 30.67 6.36
CA GLU A 110 -15.65 31.49 7.40
C GLU A 110 -15.51 32.95 6.99
N VAL A 111 -15.05 33.21 5.76
CA VAL A 111 -14.92 34.57 5.24
C VAL A 111 -16.29 35.27 5.14
N ALA A 112 -17.34 34.55 4.74
CA ALA A 112 -18.70 35.10 4.71
C ALA A 112 -19.20 35.41 6.13
N GLY A 113 -18.95 34.52 7.09
CA GLY A 113 -19.27 34.71 8.50
C GLY A 113 -18.61 35.96 9.08
N LEU A 114 -17.29 36.08 8.94
CA LEU A 114 -16.52 37.24 9.41
C LEU A 114 -16.98 38.55 8.79
N ARG A 115 -17.34 38.55 7.49
CA ARG A 115 -17.91 39.74 6.85
C ARG A 115 -19.28 40.12 7.42
N GLY A 116 -20.11 39.12 7.74
CA GLY A 116 -21.39 39.32 8.40
C GLY A 116 -21.23 39.93 9.80
N GLU A 117 -20.34 39.35 10.61
CA GLU A 117 -20.01 39.86 11.94
C GLU A 117 -19.50 41.30 11.90
N LEU A 118 -18.50 41.58 11.07
CA LEU A 118 -17.98 42.94 10.90
C LEU A 118 -19.06 43.92 10.40
N GLY A 119 -19.95 43.47 9.51
CA GLY A 119 -21.08 44.27 9.04
C GLY A 119 -22.05 44.64 10.17
N SER A 120 -22.36 43.66 11.04
CA SER A 120 -23.19 43.85 12.23
C SER A 120 -22.53 44.82 13.21
N ASP A 121 -21.24 44.64 13.50
CA ASP A 121 -20.50 45.50 14.42
C ASP A 121 -20.45 46.95 13.94
N ILE A 122 -20.19 47.17 12.64
CA ILE A 122 -20.20 48.51 12.04
C ILE A 122 -21.59 49.15 12.16
N ALA A 123 -22.66 48.39 11.90
CA ALA A 123 -24.02 48.88 12.04
C ALA A 123 -24.36 49.24 13.49
N GLY A 124 -23.93 48.40 14.44
CA GLY A 124 -24.06 48.64 15.88
C GLY A 124 -23.36 49.93 16.30
N LEU A 125 -22.07 50.09 15.97
CA LEU A 125 -21.28 51.29 16.28
C LEU A 125 -21.88 52.56 15.67
N ARG A 126 -22.40 52.50 14.44
CA ARG A 126 -23.10 53.64 13.83
C ARG A 126 -24.37 54.01 14.59
N GLY A 127 -25.13 53.02 15.05
CA GLY A 127 -26.30 53.23 15.89
C GLY A 127 -25.95 53.87 17.23
N GLU A 128 -24.89 53.37 17.88
CA GLU A 128 -24.37 53.94 19.13
C GLU A 128 -23.94 55.40 18.95
N LEU A 129 -23.18 55.71 17.90
CA LEU A 129 -22.76 57.08 17.55
C LEU A 129 -23.96 58.01 17.32
N ALA A 130 -24.95 57.59 16.52
CA ALA A 130 -26.15 58.39 16.27
C ALA A 130 -26.93 58.66 17.58
N SER A 131 -26.99 57.67 18.48
CA SER A 131 -27.62 57.84 19.79
C SER A 131 -26.85 58.82 20.67
N LEU A 132 -25.51 58.83 20.60
CA LEU A 132 -24.65 59.73 21.34
C LEU A 132 -24.80 61.17 20.82
N GLU A 133 -24.79 61.36 19.51
CA GLU A 133 -25.02 62.65 18.86
C GLU A 133 -26.38 63.26 19.24
N ALA A 134 -27.45 62.46 19.21
CA ALA A 134 -28.77 62.89 19.63
C ALA A 134 -28.80 63.32 21.12
N ARG A 135 -28.16 62.54 22.00
CA ARG A 135 -28.05 62.88 23.44
C ARG A 135 -27.26 64.16 23.67
N ILE A 136 -26.17 64.37 22.94
CA ILE A 136 -25.38 65.62 23.02
C ILE A 136 -26.21 66.79 22.53
N GLY A 137 -26.90 66.65 21.39
CA GLY A 137 -27.78 67.67 20.84
C GLY A 137 -28.88 68.09 21.81
N GLU A 138 -29.56 67.13 22.46
CA GLU A 138 -30.60 67.45 23.43
C GLU A 138 -30.03 68.09 24.70
N ARG A 139 -28.88 67.64 25.21
CA ARG A 139 -28.23 68.31 26.36
C ARG A 139 -27.86 69.75 26.05
N LEU A 140 -27.27 70.00 24.87
CA LEU A 140 -26.92 71.35 24.45
C LEU A 140 -28.16 72.23 24.32
N ARG A 141 -29.24 71.71 23.72
CA ARG A 141 -30.52 72.43 23.61
C ARG A 141 -31.08 72.80 24.98
N GLN A 142 -31.09 71.84 25.92
CA GLN A 142 -31.54 72.10 27.28
C GLN A 142 -30.67 73.13 27.99
N GLN A 143 -29.34 73.06 27.84
CA GLN A 143 -28.43 74.07 28.36
C GLN A 143 -28.70 75.46 27.77
N THR A 144 -28.91 75.58 26.46
CA THR A 144 -29.23 76.86 25.80
C THR A 144 -30.55 77.44 26.31
N ILE A 145 -31.59 76.63 26.45
CA ILE A 145 -32.89 77.07 26.98
C ILE A 145 -32.74 77.55 28.43
N TRP A 146 -32.02 76.79 29.26
CA TRP A 146 -31.80 77.14 30.66
C TRP A 146 -31.00 78.44 30.81
N MET A 147 -29.94 78.62 30.02
CA MET A 147 -29.13 79.85 29.98
C MET A 147 -29.93 81.05 29.48
N ALA A 148 -30.75 80.89 28.44
CA ALA A 148 -31.60 81.97 27.95
C ALA A 148 -32.63 82.39 29.00
N GLY A 149 -33.29 81.43 29.65
CA GLY A 149 -34.25 81.69 30.72
C GLY A 149 -33.62 82.37 31.94
N SER A 150 -32.42 81.96 32.33
CA SER A 150 -31.70 82.59 33.45
C SER A 150 -31.26 84.03 33.11
N MET A 151 -30.81 84.30 31.89
CA MET A 151 -30.50 85.67 31.44
C MET A 151 -31.74 86.57 31.47
N VAL A 152 -32.89 86.10 30.97
CA VAL A 152 -34.15 86.86 31.01
C VAL A 152 -34.53 87.19 32.45
N THR A 153 -34.41 86.21 33.35
CA THR A 153 -34.69 86.38 34.78
C THR A 153 -33.74 87.41 35.41
N ALA A 154 -32.44 87.32 35.14
CA ALA A 154 -31.44 88.24 35.66
C ALA A 154 -31.66 89.69 35.18
N VAL A 155 -31.97 89.90 33.89
CA VAL A 155 -32.29 91.23 33.33
C VAL A 155 -33.54 91.80 33.98
N GLY A 156 -34.59 90.99 34.16
CA GLY A 156 -35.82 91.40 34.84
C GLY A 156 -35.58 91.85 36.28
N VAL A 157 -34.77 91.10 37.04
CA VAL A 157 -34.39 91.47 38.42
C VAL A 157 -33.63 92.80 38.45
N ALA A 158 -32.66 93.00 37.56
CA ALA A 158 -31.88 94.24 37.48
C ALA A 158 -32.76 95.46 37.15
N ALA A 159 -33.69 95.32 36.20
CA ALA A 159 -34.64 96.38 35.85
C ALA A 159 -35.59 96.72 37.02
N GLY A 160 -36.08 95.70 37.72
CA GLY A 160 -36.92 95.88 38.92
C GLY A 160 -36.21 96.68 40.01
N ILE A 161 -34.97 96.30 40.33
CA ILE A 161 -34.14 97.03 41.31
C ILE A 161 -33.93 98.49 40.90
N ALA A 162 -33.62 98.74 39.62
CA ALA A 162 -33.41 100.11 39.11
C ALA A 162 -34.67 100.98 39.20
N THR A 163 -35.87 100.39 39.12
CA THR A 163 -37.14 101.14 39.19
C THR A 163 -37.49 101.52 40.64
N VAL A 164 -37.15 100.70 41.62
CA VAL A 164 -37.38 100.96 43.05
C VAL A 164 -36.43 102.04 43.61
N LEU A 165 -35.25 102.20 43.01
CA LEU A 165 -34.23 103.15 43.47
C LEU A 165 -34.37 104.57 42.89
N ARG A 166 -35.37 104.82 42.03
CA ARG A 166 -35.59 106.11 41.35
C ARG A 166 -36.75 106.87 41.95
#